data_AF-A0A0C2SHE0-F1
#
_entry.id   AF-A0A0C2SHE0-F1
#
_cell.length_a   1.000
_cell.length_b   1.000
_cell.length_c   1.000
_cell.angle_alpha   90.00
_cell.angle_beta   90.00
_cell.angle_gamma   90.00
#
_symmetry.space_group_name_H-M   'P 1'
#
loop_
_entity.id
_entity.type
_entity.pdbx_description
1 polymer ?
#
loop_
_entity_poly.entity_id
_entity_poly.type
_entity_poly.pdbx_seq_one_letter_code
_entity_poly.pdbx_strand_id
1 'polypeptide(L)'
;MSLPSELLTGLNHKAIIGYVNASAMALQVYDFYQTLELEVKFIWSTRWTPLKALYLFMKYLPFVDVSLILIRDNGYMHASTCRTVNLAIGLLFYLGIGAAQVVLTLRTWVLYDRPLWLTCVLCVVNAFMWIYEAIELYSIMKAVQFIDAAQPPFSSKCLPSVSNPGLLQNWLIPVLYDVFLCILLIIRACVECISHTSRSHALR
;
A
#
# COMPACT_ATOMS: atom_id res chain seq x y z
N MET A 1 -34.83 -19.07 14.16
CA MET A 1 -34.21 -17.79 14.57
C MET A 1 -33.56 -17.23 13.32
N SER A 2 -34.22 -16.30 12.62
CA SER A 2 -33.70 -15.69 11.39
C SER A 2 -32.51 -14.79 11.73
N LEU A 3 -31.37 -14.99 11.08
CA LEU A 3 -30.27 -14.02 11.15
C LEU A 3 -30.75 -12.68 10.60
N PRO A 4 -30.43 -11.54 11.24
CA PRO A 4 -30.67 -10.22 10.67
C PRO A 4 -30.02 -10.12 9.28
N SER A 5 -30.71 -9.57 8.29
CA SER A 5 -30.21 -9.41 6.91
C SER A 5 -28.89 -8.62 6.82
N GLU A 6 -28.68 -7.69 7.75
CA GLU A 6 -27.44 -6.92 7.86
C GLU A 6 -26.24 -7.80 8.24
N LEU A 7 -26.43 -8.76 9.14
CA LEU A 7 -25.39 -9.69 9.56
C LEU A 7 -25.00 -10.63 8.41
N LEU A 8 -25.97 -11.11 7.64
CA LEU A 8 -25.72 -11.96 6.47
C LEU A 8 -24.91 -11.22 5.40
N THR A 9 -25.25 -9.95 5.13
CA THR A 9 -24.52 -9.10 4.19
C THR A 9 -23.07 -8.89 4.64
N GLY A 10 -22.86 -8.59 5.93
CA GLY A 10 -21.51 -8.43 6.49
C GLY A 10 -20.66 -9.69 6.41
N LEU A 11 -21.25 -10.86 6.65
CA LEU A 11 -20.57 -12.15 6.54
C LEU A 11 -20.18 -12.49 5.10
N ASN A 12 -21.07 -12.24 4.13
CA ASN A 12 -20.77 -12.44 2.72
C ASN A 12 -19.64 -11.52 2.26
N HIS A 13 -19.66 -10.25 2.67
CA HIS A 13 -18.59 -9.30 2.35
C HIS A 13 -17.25 -9.76 2.94
N LYS A 14 -17.24 -10.20 4.21
CA LYS A 14 -16.05 -10.75 4.85
C LYS A 14 -15.51 -11.99 4.14
N ALA A 15 -16.37 -12.89 3.70
CA ALA A 15 -15.96 -14.08 2.95
C ALA A 15 -15.31 -13.70 1.60
N ILE A 16 -15.92 -12.79 0.84
CA ILE A 16 -15.38 -12.29 -0.43
C ILE A 16 -13.99 -11.66 -0.21
N ILE A 17 -13.87 -10.76 0.79
CA ILE A 17 -12.60 -10.14 1.14
C ILE A 17 -11.55 -11.19 1.51
N GLY A 18 -11.92 -12.21 2.29
CA GLY A 18 -11.02 -13.30 2.67
C GLY A 18 -10.45 -14.04 1.45
N TYR A 19 -11.28 -14.38 0.46
CA TYR A 19 -10.83 -15.01 -0.77
C TYR A 19 -9.93 -14.10 -1.62
N VAL A 20 -10.27 -12.81 -1.70
CA VAL A 20 -9.45 -11.80 -2.41
C VAL A 20 -8.09 -11.62 -1.73
N ASN A 21 -8.05 -11.58 -0.40
CA ASN A 21 -6.79 -11.46 0.35
C ASN A 21 -5.93 -12.72 0.18
N ALA A 22 -6.53 -13.91 0.21
CA ALA A 22 -5.82 -15.16 -0.02
C ALA A 22 -5.24 -15.25 -1.45
N SER A 23 -6.00 -14.84 -2.47
CA SER A 23 -5.51 -14.80 -3.85
C SER A 23 -4.43 -13.75 -4.05
N ALA A 24 -4.58 -12.56 -3.45
CA ALA A 24 -3.55 -11.52 -3.44
C ALA A 24 -2.25 -12.00 -2.77
N MET A 25 -2.34 -12.74 -1.65
CA MET A 25 -1.18 -13.33 -1.00
C MET A 25 -0.47 -14.34 -1.92
N ALA A 26 -1.23 -15.21 -2.59
CA ALA A 26 -0.67 -16.18 -3.52
C ALA A 26 0.06 -15.49 -4.69
N LEU A 27 -0.53 -14.43 -5.24
CA LEU A 27 0.09 -13.61 -6.28
C LEU A 27 1.37 -12.92 -5.78
N GLN A 28 1.34 -12.35 -4.56
CA GLN A 28 2.51 -11.72 -3.96
C GLN A 28 3.66 -12.73 -3.77
N VAL A 29 3.37 -13.94 -3.31
CA VAL A 29 4.35 -15.02 -3.18
C VAL A 29 4.93 -15.39 -4.54
N TYR A 30 4.08 -15.51 -5.56
CA TYR A 30 4.52 -15.80 -6.93
C TYR A 30 5.47 -14.72 -7.48
N ASP A 31 5.08 -13.45 -7.38
CA ASP A 31 5.91 -12.31 -7.82
C ASP A 31 7.22 -12.21 -7.05
N PHE A 32 7.20 -12.55 -5.76
CA PHE A 32 8.40 -12.64 -4.94
C PHE A 32 9.39 -13.67 -5.48
N TYR A 33 8.94 -14.90 -5.73
CA TYR A 33 9.81 -15.95 -6.27
C TYR A 33 10.37 -15.59 -7.64
N GLN A 34 9.56 -15.00 -8.52
CA GLN A 34 10.00 -14.59 -9.85
C GLN A 34 11.11 -13.52 -9.81
N THR A 35 11.08 -12.64 -8.80
CA THR A 35 12.06 -11.55 -8.66
C THR A 35 13.23 -11.87 -7.74
N LEU A 36 13.17 -12.98 -6.98
CA LEU A 36 14.14 -13.33 -5.95
C LEU A 36 15.55 -13.56 -6.50
N GLU A 37 15.69 -14.26 -7.63
CA GLU A 37 17.01 -14.52 -8.23
C GLU A 37 17.73 -13.22 -8.61
N LEU A 38 17.00 -12.32 -9.26
CA LEU A 38 17.51 -11.00 -9.64
C LEU A 38 17.83 -10.16 -8.41
N GLU A 39 16.98 -10.22 -7.38
CA GLU A 39 17.21 -9.51 -6.12
C GLU A 39 18.48 -9.98 -5.44
N VAL A 40 18.68 -11.29 -5.26
CA VAL A 40 19.89 -11.87 -4.65
C VAL A 40 21.13 -11.43 -5.43
N LYS A 41 21.06 -11.46 -6.75
CA LYS A 41 22.19 -11.08 -7.60
C LYS A 41 22.53 -9.59 -7.52
N PHE A 42 21.56 -8.70 -7.59
CA PHE A 42 21.78 -7.25 -7.77
C PHE A 42 21.59 -6.40 -6.51
N ILE A 43 20.72 -6.82 -5.60
CA ILE A 43 20.36 -6.05 -4.42
C ILE A 43 21.13 -6.55 -3.20
N TRP A 44 21.28 -7.85 -3.00
CA TRP A 44 21.97 -8.37 -1.80
C TRP A 44 23.48 -8.14 -1.83
N SER A 45 24.09 -8.23 -3.01
CA SER A 45 25.53 -8.03 -3.24
C SER A 45 25.99 -6.56 -3.16
N THR A 46 25.06 -5.59 -3.24
CA THR A 46 25.38 -4.16 -3.25
C THR A 46 25.46 -3.56 -1.84
N ARG A 47 26.23 -2.48 -1.69
CA ARG A 47 26.39 -1.76 -0.43
C ARG A 47 25.04 -1.29 0.11
N TRP A 48 24.88 -1.27 1.43
CA TRP A 48 23.68 -0.77 2.07
C TRP A 48 23.53 0.73 1.81
N THR A 49 22.40 1.10 1.22
CA THR A 49 21.97 2.50 1.03
C THR A 49 20.60 2.69 1.67
N PRO A 50 20.23 3.90 2.09
CA PRO A 50 18.89 4.18 2.61
C PRO A 50 17.79 3.77 1.64
N LEU A 51 18.01 3.97 0.33
CA LEU A 51 17.07 3.55 -0.72
C LEU A 51 16.92 2.02 -0.80
N LYS A 52 18.01 1.26 -0.64
CA LYS A 52 17.95 -0.21 -0.55
C LYS A 52 17.15 -0.66 0.68
N ALA A 53 17.39 -0.04 1.83
CA ALA A 53 16.64 -0.38 3.05
C ALA A 53 15.14 -0.12 2.88
N LEU A 54 14.78 1.03 2.30
CA LEU A 54 13.38 1.39 2.05
C LEU A 54 12.72 0.48 1.01
N TYR A 55 13.44 0.12 -0.06
CA TYR A 55 12.98 -0.83 -1.07
C TYR A 55 12.70 -2.21 -0.46
N LEU A 56 13.61 -2.73 0.38
CA LEU A 56 13.40 -4.00 1.06
C LEU A 56 12.24 -3.89 2.04
N PHE A 57 12.17 -2.80 2.82
CA PHE A 57 11.07 -2.55 3.74
C PHE A 57 9.72 -2.62 3.03
N MET A 58 9.47 -1.81 2.00
CA MET A 58 8.20 -1.83 1.27
C MET A 58 7.90 -3.18 0.59
N LYS A 59 8.93 -3.94 0.20
CA LYS A 59 8.77 -5.23 -0.48
C LYS A 59 8.36 -6.34 0.48
N TYR A 60 8.95 -6.37 1.67
CA TYR A 60 8.72 -7.44 2.65
C TYR A 60 7.57 -7.10 3.62
N LEU A 61 7.24 -5.82 3.81
CA LEU A 61 6.15 -5.38 4.68
C LEU A 61 4.79 -6.02 4.37
N PRO A 62 4.35 -6.17 3.09
CA PRO A 62 3.02 -6.67 2.82
C PRO A 62 2.87 -8.15 3.22
N PHE A 63 3.96 -8.92 3.35
CA PHE A 63 3.88 -10.27 3.92
C PHE A 63 3.44 -10.24 5.40
N VAL A 64 3.95 -9.27 6.17
CA VAL A 64 3.56 -9.09 7.58
C VAL A 64 2.12 -8.60 7.65
N ASP A 65 1.79 -7.60 6.84
CA ASP A 65 0.46 -7.00 6.80
C ASP A 65 -0.63 -8.00 6.42
N VAL A 66 -0.46 -8.72 5.30
CA VAL A 66 -1.41 -9.74 4.84
C VAL A 66 -1.52 -10.89 5.83
N SER A 67 -0.42 -11.28 6.48
CA SER A 67 -0.48 -12.30 7.55
C SER A 67 -1.35 -11.84 8.73
N LEU A 68 -1.21 -10.58 9.16
CA LEU A 68 -2.05 -10.01 10.22
C LEU A 68 -3.52 -9.92 9.80
N ILE A 69 -3.81 -9.57 8.55
CA ILE A 69 -5.16 -9.55 7.99
C ILE A 69 -5.78 -10.96 8.06
N LEU A 70 -5.05 -11.99 7.61
CA LEU A 70 -5.54 -13.37 7.63
C LEU A 70 -5.76 -13.87 9.06
N ILE A 71 -4.86 -13.53 9.98
CA ILE A 71 -5.02 -13.83 11.41
C ILE A 71 -6.28 -13.13 11.98
N ARG A 72 -6.51 -11.86 11.64
CA ARG A 72 -7.69 -11.09 12.05
C ARG A 72 -8.98 -11.65 11.47
N ASP A 73 -8.96 -12.07 10.21
CA ASP A 73 -10.14 -12.52 9.48
C ASP A 73 -10.60 -13.91 9.91
N ASN A 74 -9.65 -14.81 10.19
CA ASN A 74 -9.89 -16.22 10.52
C ASN A 74 -9.78 -16.54 12.01
N GLY A 75 -9.10 -15.70 12.79
CA GLY A 75 -8.89 -15.90 14.22
C GLY A 75 -10.11 -15.56 15.07
N TYR A 76 -10.18 -16.19 16.24
CA TYR A 76 -11.08 -15.82 17.33
C TYR A 76 -10.35 -14.85 18.25
N MET A 77 -10.85 -13.61 18.33
CA MET A 77 -10.21 -12.53 19.09
C MET A 77 -11.24 -11.68 19.80
N HIS A 78 -10.86 -11.13 20.96
CA HIS A 78 -11.68 -10.17 21.70
C HIS A 78 -11.58 -8.77 21.08
N ALA A 79 -12.58 -7.90 21.30
CA ALA A 79 -12.63 -6.55 20.73
C ALA A 79 -11.36 -5.71 20.95
N SER A 80 -10.73 -5.81 22.13
CA SER A 80 -9.51 -5.06 22.44
C SER A 80 -8.32 -5.51 21.58
N THR A 81 -8.10 -6.82 21.46
CA THR A 81 -7.06 -7.39 20.57
C THR A 81 -7.37 -7.07 19.12
N CYS A 82 -8.63 -7.15 18.71
CA CYS A 82 -9.08 -6.78 17.37
C CYS A 82 -8.69 -5.34 17.03
N ARG A 83 -8.95 -4.40 17.95
CA ARG A 83 -8.61 -2.99 17.77
C ARG A 83 -7.10 -2.79 17.62
N THR A 84 -6.29 -3.44 18.45
CA THR A 84 -4.82 -3.37 18.37
C THR A 84 -4.30 -3.93 17.05
N VAL A 85 -4.82 -5.08 16.61
CA VAL A 85 -4.42 -5.69 15.34
C VAL A 85 -4.80 -4.80 14.16
N ASN A 86 -5.99 -4.19 14.16
CA ASN A 86 -6.39 -3.25 13.10
C ASN A 86 -5.54 -1.98 13.10
N LEU A 87 -5.16 -1.46 14.27
CA LEU A 87 -4.23 -0.33 14.35
C LEU A 87 -2.86 -0.70 13.76
N ALA A 88 -2.36 -1.89 14.07
CA ALA A 88 -1.11 -2.40 13.51
C ALA A 88 -1.19 -2.53 11.98
N ILE A 89 -2.25 -3.14 11.45
CA ILE A 89 -2.52 -3.23 10.01
C ILE A 89 -2.53 -1.84 9.38
N GLY A 90 -3.33 -0.91 9.90
CA GLY A 90 -3.43 0.46 9.38
C GLY A 90 -2.09 1.20 9.37
N LEU A 91 -1.28 1.04 10.43
CA LEU A 91 0.06 1.61 10.51
C LEU A 91 1.02 0.97 9.50
N LEU A 92 0.98 -0.35 9.33
CA LEU A 92 1.81 -1.05 8.36
C LEU A 92 1.45 -0.63 6.93
N PHE A 93 0.17 -0.52 6.60
CA PHE A 93 -0.27 0.04 5.32
C PHE A 93 0.26 1.45 5.10
N TYR A 94 0.08 2.34 6.07
CA TYR A 94 0.57 3.72 5.99
C TYR A 94 2.08 3.79 5.74
N LEU A 95 2.86 3.02 6.51
CA LEU A 95 4.31 2.97 6.34
C LEU A 95 4.72 2.35 4.99
N GLY A 96 3.98 1.34 4.52
CA GLY A 96 4.24 0.67 3.25
C GLY A 96 3.98 1.57 2.04
N ILE A 97 2.82 2.23 2.00
CA ILE A 97 2.47 3.22 0.98
C ILE A 97 3.51 4.34 0.98
N GLY A 98 3.81 4.86 2.16
CA GLY A 98 4.79 5.92 2.30
C GLY A 98 6.19 5.52 1.79
N ALA A 99 6.66 4.33 2.13
CA ALA A 99 7.92 3.82 1.62
C ALA A 99 7.92 3.69 0.09
N ALA A 100 6.83 3.20 -0.50
CA ALA A 100 6.68 3.11 -1.95
C ALA A 100 6.71 4.48 -2.63
N GLN A 101 5.95 5.45 -2.11
CA GLN A 101 5.92 6.83 -2.61
C GLN A 101 7.31 7.45 -2.58
N VAL A 102 8.04 7.36 -1.46
CA VAL A 102 9.39 7.91 -1.35
C VAL A 102 10.35 7.26 -2.34
N VAL A 103 10.28 5.94 -2.55
CA VAL A 103 11.09 5.25 -3.55
C VAL A 103 10.79 5.76 -4.96
N LEU A 104 9.52 5.88 -5.33
CA LEU A 104 9.11 6.40 -6.64
C LEU A 104 9.56 7.85 -6.84
N THR A 105 9.34 8.71 -5.84
CA THR A 105 9.75 10.12 -5.86
C THR A 105 11.26 10.27 -6.02
N LEU A 106 12.05 9.48 -5.28
CA LEU A 106 13.50 9.49 -5.39
C LEU A 106 13.97 9.05 -6.77
N ARG A 107 13.35 8.04 -7.37
CA ARG A 107 13.65 7.60 -8.74
C ARG A 107 13.39 8.72 -9.74
N THR A 108 12.20 9.31 -9.70
CA THR A 108 11.84 10.43 -10.58
C THR A 108 12.78 11.61 -10.39
N TRP A 109 13.11 11.97 -9.15
CA TRP A 109 14.02 13.07 -8.83
C TRP A 109 15.43 12.87 -9.40
N VAL A 110 15.98 11.65 -9.32
CA VAL A 110 17.29 11.33 -9.87
C VAL A 110 17.29 11.39 -11.40
N LEU A 111 16.23 10.91 -12.07
CA LEU A 111 16.13 10.93 -13.53
C LEU A 111 16.09 12.35 -14.12
N TYR A 112 15.60 13.32 -13.36
CA TYR A 112 15.49 14.71 -13.79
C TYR A 112 16.75 15.55 -13.49
N ASP A 113 17.86 14.94 -13.09
CA ASP A 113 19.11 15.62 -12.73
C ASP A 113 18.99 16.58 -11.52
N ARG A 114 18.03 16.32 -10.63
CA ARG A 114 17.88 16.96 -9.31
C ARG A 114 17.76 18.50 -9.29
N PRO A 115 16.97 19.16 -10.17
CA PRO A 115 16.83 20.61 -10.12
C PRO A 115 16.07 21.02 -8.85
N LEU A 116 16.47 22.16 -8.28
CA LEU A 116 15.94 22.62 -6.99
C LEU A 116 14.42 22.83 -7.02
N TRP A 117 13.88 23.37 -8.12
CA TRP A 117 12.44 23.61 -8.27
C TRP A 117 11.63 22.30 -8.18
N LEU A 118 12.07 21.24 -8.87
CA LEU A 118 11.39 19.94 -8.85
C LEU A 118 11.50 19.30 -7.47
N THR A 119 12.65 19.45 -6.82
CA THR A 119 12.87 18.99 -5.45
C THR A 119 11.85 19.62 -4.50
N CYS A 120 11.69 20.95 -4.55
CA CYS A 120 10.71 21.65 -3.73
C CYS A 120 9.27 21.18 -4.02
N VAL A 121 8.89 21.05 -5.29
CA VAL A 121 7.55 20.58 -5.69
C VAL A 121 7.29 19.17 -5.15
N LEU A 122 8.21 18.23 -5.37
CA LEU A 122 8.07 16.84 -4.92
C LEU A 122 8.00 16.74 -3.40
N CYS A 123 8.84 17.46 -2.67
CA CYS A 123 8.82 17.47 -1.20
C CYS A 123 7.52 18.04 -0.64
N VAL A 124 7.04 19.16 -1.21
CA VAL A 124 5.80 19.81 -0.76
C VAL A 124 4.60 18.91 -1.02
N VAL A 125 4.45 18.37 -2.23
CA VAL A 125 3.34 17.48 -2.58
C VAL A 125 3.37 16.22 -1.72
N ASN A 126 4.54 15.61 -1.53
CA ASN A 126 4.69 14.43 -0.67
C ASN A 126 4.31 14.76 0.79
N ALA A 127 4.77 15.88 1.35
CA ALA A 127 4.42 16.27 2.72
C ALA A 127 2.91 16.45 2.90
N PHE A 128 2.23 17.13 1.96
CA PHE A 128 0.79 17.30 2.02
C PHE A 128 0.04 15.96 1.96
N MET A 129 0.46 15.04 1.10
CA MET A 129 -0.15 13.72 1.02
C MET A 129 0.00 12.93 2.32
N TRP A 130 1.21 12.90 2.90
CA TRP A 130 1.46 12.16 4.14
C TRP A 130 0.67 12.71 5.32
N ILE A 131 0.47 14.02 5.38
CA ILE A 131 -0.38 14.66 6.39
C ILE A 131 -1.84 14.26 6.17
N TYR A 132 -2.32 14.29 4.93
CA TYR A 132 -3.68 13.88 4.59
C TYR A 132 -3.94 12.41 4.96
N GLU A 133 -3.06 11.50 4.55
CA GLU A 133 -3.15 10.07 4.85
C GLU A 133 -3.13 9.80 6.37
N ALA A 134 -2.32 10.54 7.14
CA ALA A 134 -2.30 10.42 8.60
C ALA A 134 -3.63 10.86 9.25
N ILE A 135 -4.23 11.95 8.75
CA ILE A 135 -5.53 12.44 9.23
C ILE A 135 -6.64 11.43 8.92
N GLU A 136 -6.63 10.86 7.72
CA GLU A 136 -7.62 9.86 7.29
C GLU A 136 -7.48 8.57 8.10
N LEU A 137 -6.25 8.05 8.28
CA LEU A 137 -5.99 6.90 9.15
C LEU A 137 -6.51 7.13 10.57
N TYR A 138 -6.21 8.29 11.16
CA TYR A 138 -6.71 8.63 12.50
C TYR A 138 -8.25 8.68 12.55
N SER A 139 -8.87 9.25 11.52
CA SER A 139 -10.33 9.37 11.41
C SER A 139 -11.00 8.00 11.29
N ILE A 140 -10.47 7.12 10.43
CA ILE A 140 -10.92 5.74 10.26
C ILE A 140 -10.77 4.98 11.58
N MET A 141 -9.60 5.05 12.24
CA MET A 141 -9.36 4.34 13.50
C MET A 141 -10.26 4.80 14.64
N LYS A 142 -10.73 6.05 14.61
CA LYS A 142 -11.72 6.57 15.57
C LYS A 142 -13.15 6.14 15.22
N ALA A 143 -13.48 6.10 13.92
CA ALA A 143 -14.82 5.80 13.44
C ALA A 143 -15.15 4.30 13.46
N VAL A 144 -14.17 3.43 13.21
CA VAL A 144 -14.37 1.98 13.21
C VAL A 144 -14.61 1.49 14.63
N GLN A 145 -15.84 1.04 14.89
CA GLN A 145 -16.15 0.25 16.07
C GLN A 145 -16.14 -1.22 15.66
N PHE A 146 -15.65 -2.09 16.55
CA PHE A 146 -15.69 -3.54 16.36
C PHE A 146 -16.81 -4.08 17.23
N ILE A 147 -17.79 -4.72 16.61
CA ILE A 147 -18.85 -5.39 17.36
C ILE A 147 -18.33 -6.78 17.73
N ASP A 148 -18.28 -7.08 19.03
CA ASP A 148 -18.27 -8.46 19.48
C ASP A 148 -19.64 -9.05 19.11
N ALA A 149 -19.72 -9.87 18.06
CA ALA A 149 -20.99 -10.46 17.68
C ALA A 149 -21.53 -11.30 18.84
N ALA A 150 -22.56 -10.80 19.52
CA ALA A 150 -23.04 -11.36 20.80
C ALA A 150 -23.69 -12.75 20.67
N GLN A 151 -23.85 -13.28 19.46
CA GLN A 151 -24.57 -14.53 19.21
C GLN A 151 -23.63 -15.64 18.67
N PRO A 152 -23.61 -16.84 19.29
CA PRO A 152 -22.97 -18.01 18.71
C PRO A 152 -23.54 -18.31 17.32
N PRO A 153 -22.73 -18.74 16.32
CA PRO A 153 -21.31 -19.11 16.39
C PRO A 153 -20.32 -17.95 16.07
N PHE A 154 -20.78 -16.70 16.03
CA PHE A 154 -19.97 -15.55 15.60
C PHE A 154 -19.33 -14.78 16.77
N SER A 155 -19.64 -15.17 18.00
CA SER A 155 -18.96 -14.71 19.22
C SER A 155 -17.45 -14.76 19.02
N SER A 156 -16.79 -13.61 19.18
CA SER A 156 -15.34 -13.42 19.03
C SER A 156 -14.79 -13.30 17.60
N LYS A 157 -15.62 -13.00 16.59
CA LYS A 157 -15.12 -12.58 15.27
C LYS A 157 -14.98 -11.05 15.17
N CYS A 158 -13.85 -10.60 14.66
CA CYS A 158 -13.66 -9.21 14.23
C CYS A 158 -14.61 -8.85 13.08
N LEU A 159 -15.61 -8.01 13.35
CA LEU A 159 -16.54 -7.46 12.36
C LEU A 159 -16.53 -5.92 12.44
N PRO A 160 -16.20 -5.22 11.34
CA PRO A 160 -16.27 -3.77 11.30
C PRO A 160 -17.74 -3.32 11.32
N SER A 161 -18.08 -2.34 12.17
CA SER A 161 -19.46 -1.87 12.32
C SER A 161 -19.85 -0.72 11.40
N VAL A 162 -18.96 -0.26 10.51
CA VAL A 162 -19.20 0.97 9.72
C VAL A 162 -18.70 0.79 8.29
N SER A 163 -19.59 1.02 7.32
CA SER A 163 -19.24 1.31 5.93
C SER A 163 -18.95 2.81 5.81
N ASN A 164 -17.68 3.21 5.90
CA ASN A 164 -17.29 4.60 5.68
C ASN A 164 -16.95 4.82 4.19
N PRO A 165 -17.63 5.72 3.47
CA PRO A 165 -17.28 6.07 2.08
C PRO A 165 -15.85 6.65 1.93
N GLY A 166 -15.22 7.11 3.02
CA GLY A 166 -13.82 7.56 3.05
C GLY A 166 -12.80 6.48 2.64
N LEU A 167 -13.17 5.19 2.70
CA LEU A 167 -12.28 4.10 2.29
C LEU A 167 -11.91 4.16 0.80
N LEU A 168 -12.85 4.56 -0.08
CA LEU A 168 -12.54 4.75 -1.51
C LEU A 168 -11.68 6.00 -1.74
N GLN A 169 -11.95 7.07 -1.00
CA GLN A 169 -11.21 8.32 -1.10
C GLN A 169 -9.75 8.16 -0.63
N ASN A 170 -9.50 7.32 0.38
CA ASN A 170 -8.17 7.01 0.88
C ASN A 170 -7.24 6.43 -0.19
N TRP A 171 -7.76 5.65 -1.14
CA TRP A 171 -6.95 5.08 -2.22
C TRP A 171 -6.74 6.03 -3.40
N LEU A 172 -7.65 6.97 -3.61
CA LEU A 172 -7.62 7.83 -4.80
C LEU A 172 -6.39 8.75 -4.82
N ILE A 173 -6.06 9.36 -3.68
CA ILE A 173 -4.99 10.35 -3.58
C ILE A 173 -3.59 9.74 -3.82
N PRO A 174 -3.21 8.63 -3.17
CA PRO A 174 -1.96 7.93 -3.48
C PRO A 174 -1.87 7.54 -4.96
N VAL A 175 -2.95 7.02 -5.53
CA VAL A 175 -2.99 6.62 -6.95
C VAL A 175 -2.79 7.82 -7.88
N LEU A 176 -3.41 8.96 -7.59
CA LEU A 176 -3.21 10.18 -8.38
C LEU A 176 -1.75 10.65 -8.36
N TYR A 177 -1.08 10.52 -7.22
CA TYR A 177 0.35 10.85 -7.13
C TYR A 177 1.23 9.87 -7.88
N ASP A 178 0.95 8.57 -7.79
CA ASP A 178 1.67 7.56 -8.54
C ASP A 178 1.50 7.78 -10.06
N VAL A 179 0.28 8.11 -10.50
CA VAL A 179 0.00 8.50 -11.89
C VAL A 179 0.79 9.75 -12.28
N PHE A 180 0.82 10.77 -11.42
CA PHE A 180 1.62 11.98 -11.65
C PHE A 180 3.11 11.66 -11.82
N LEU A 181 3.69 10.84 -10.94
CA LEU A 181 5.09 10.40 -11.05
C LEU A 181 5.32 9.56 -12.31
N CYS A 182 4.39 8.67 -12.66
CA CYS A 182 4.47 7.85 -13.88
C CYS A 182 4.46 8.73 -15.13
N ILE A 183 3.63 9.77 -15.18
CA ILE A 183 3.60 10.74 -16.29
C ILE A 183 4.96 11.44 -16.42
N LEU A 184 5.56 11.89 -15.31
CA LEU A 184 6.90 12.50 -15.34
C LEU A 184 7.96 11.52 -15.88
N LEU A 185 7.95 10.26 -15.41
CA LEU A 185 8.87 9.23 -15.88
C LEU A 185 8.71 8.98 -17.40
N ILE A 186 7.47 8.91 -17.88
CA ILE A 186 7.17 8.74 -19.31
C ILE A 186 7.66 9.95 -20.12
N ILE A 187 7.40 11.18 -19.65
CA ILE A 187 7.87 12.40 -20.32
C ILE A 187 9.39 12.37 -20.45
N ARG A 188 10.13 12.07 -19.37
CA ARG A 188 11.59 12.01 -19.42
C ARG A 188 12.09 10.94 -20.39
N ALA A 189 11.50 9.74 -20.35
CA ALA A 189 11.84 8.65 -21.26
C ALA A 189 11.61 9.04 -22.73
N CYS A 190 10.49 9.71 -23.05
CA CYS A 190 10.19 10.19 -24.39
C CYS A 190 11.20 11.23 -24.88
N VAL A 191 11.55 12.21 -24.04
CA VAL A 191 12.54 13.25 -24.38
C VAL A 191 13.91 12.64 -24.68
N GLU A 192 14.37 11.71 -23.84
CA GLU A 192 15.65 11.03 -24.05
C GLU A 192 15.64 10.20 -25.34
N CYS A 193 14.56 9.47 -25.61
CA CYS A 193 14.39 8.67 -26.83
C CYS A 193 14.44 9.53 -28.11
N ILE A 194 13.73 10.67 -28.11
CA ILE A 194 13.75 11.62 -29.23
C ILE A 194 15.15 12.21 -29.43
N SER A 195 15.83 12.58 -28.33
CA SER A 195 17.19 13.13 -28.39
C SER A 195 18.21 12.14 -28.96
N HIS A 196 18.10 10.85 -28.58
CA HIS A 196 18.94 9.79 -29.11
C HIS A 196 18.69 9.55 -30.61
N THR A 197 17.43 9.54 -31.02
CA THR A 197 17.05 9.37 -32.43
C THR A 197 17.60 10.51 -33.28
N SER A 198 17.41 11.77 -32.84
CA SER A 198 17.94 12.95 -33.54
C SER A 198 19.47 12.92 -33.69
N ARG A 199 20.21 12.56 -32.63
CA ARG A 199 21.67 12.38 -32.68
C ARG A 199 22.11 11.28 -33.65
N SER A 200 21.36 10.17 -33.70
CA SER A 200 21.67 9.06 -34.62
C SER A 200 21.47 9.42 -36.10
N HIS A 201 20.52 10.31 -36.40
CA HIS A 201 20.29 10.82 -37.75
C HIS A 201 21.33 11.88 -38.15
N ALA A 202 21.80 12.72 -37.21
CA ALA A 202 22.81 13.74 -37.50
C ALA A 202 24.24 13.18 -37.72
N LEU A 203 24.48 11.91 -37.36
CA LEU A 203 25.76 11.22 -37.54
C LEU A 203 25.84 10.38 -38.83
N ARG A 204 24.79 10.37 -39.66
CA ARG A 204 24.77 9.76 -41.00
C ARG A 204 24.83 10.84 -42.06
#